data_AF-A0A833XLK3-F1
#
_entry.id   AF-A0A833XLK3-F1
#
_cell.length_a   1.000
_cell.length_b   1.000
_cell.length_c   1.000
_cell.angle_alpha   90.00
_cell.angle_beta   90.00
_cell.angle_gamma   90.00
#
_symmetry.space_group_name_H-M   'P 1'
#
loop_
_entity.id
_entity.type
_entity.pdbx_description
1 polymer ?
#
loop_
_entity_poly.entity_id
_entity_poly.type
_entity_poly.pdbx_seq_one_letter_code
_entity_poly.pdbx_strand_id
1 'polypeptide(L)'
;MKNLRLLKITGNVHLSQGLSYLSTELRVMEWHGYPLKSLPMGFPPDKLVELNMHCSHIQQLWQGTKSLYKLEHVNLSYSRYLVETPDFTNAPNLKRLILHGCTKLRNLHSSVGALKRLILLNLKGCTSLTSLPCNISWDSLEILILSGCTRLWKFPETVRNMNRLRQLDLDGIALEELPSSIGHLTSLTYLSLRSCKRLLSLPSAICGLTSLKTLALFGCSQLEEMPEGLGNLEHLEELDLSETAIRKFPSSITRLQNLRMLSFQRCSGLPPKSFLKRLVTGFWGNPNTGLVLPTSMSSTPCSLNMLDLSYCHLMDGGVPDDLSGLSSLQFLDLSGNDFTLLPESISQLSKLFIIYLRCCSQLRSLPELPSIIVYDNAQDCITWKKRSIDINILVVDAGSAILKSTHKPHRLDERIIMKLMLRPEE
;
A
#
# COMPACT_ATOMS: atom_id res chain seq x y z
N MET A 1 -40.50 -5.08 -22.79
CA MET A 1 -40.86 -4.81 -21.39
C MET A 1 -40.75 -3.32 -21.11
N LYS A 2 -41.86 -2.55 -21.18
CA LYS A 2 -41.81 -1.07 -21.15
C LYS A 2 -41.68 -0.46 -19.75
N ASN A 3 -42.16 -1.14 -18.71
CA ASN A 3 -42.21 -0.65 -17.32
C ASN A 3 -41.18 -1.32 -16.40
N LEU A 4 -40.10 -1.87 -16.96
CA LEU A 4 -39.11 -2.62 -16.21
C LEU A 4 -38.25 -1.68 -15.36
N ARG A 5 -38.23 -1.89 -14.04
CA ARG A 5 -37.44 -1.07 -13.09
C ARG A 5 -36.11 -1.69 -12.69
N LEU A 6 -36.02 -3.02 -12.72
CA LEU A 6 -34.82 -3.78 -12.40
C LEU A 6 -34.55 -4.71 -13.57
N LEU A 7 -33.35 -4.61 -14.15
CA LEU A 7 -32.85 -5.58 -15.12
C LEU A 7 -31.62 -6.24 -14.50
N LYS A 8 -31.70 -7.54 -14.26
CA LYS A 8 -30.58 -8.34 -13.79
C LYS A 8 -30.35 -9.49 -14.75
N ILE A 9 -29.19 -9.49 -15.40
CA ILE A 9 -28.76 -10.52 -16.32
C ILE A 9 -27.43 -11.09 -15.81
N THR A 10 -27.45 -12.38 -15.49
CA THR A 10 -26.29 -13.15 -15.05
C THR A 10 -25.90 -14.13 -16.15
N GLY A 11 -24.63 -14.13 -16.55
CA GLY A 11 -24.10 -15.03 -17.56
C GLY A 11 -23.95 -14.39 -18.94
N ASN A 12 -23.38 -15.14 -19.87
CA ASN A 12 -23.09 -14.65 -21.23
C ASN A 12 -24.36 -14.72 -22.09
N VAL A 13 -24.91 -13.55 -22.41
CA VAL A 13 -26.03 -13.42 -23.35
C VAL A 13 -25.48 -13.02 -24.72
N HIS A 14 -25.80 -13.81 -25.75
CA HIS A 14 -25.46 -13.49 -27.13
C HIS A 14 -26.60 -12.70 -27.80
N LEU A 15 -26.34 -11.43 -28.11
CA LEU A 15 -27.31 -10.53 -28.77
C LEU A 15 -27.01 -10.44 -30.28
N SER A 16 -27.35 -11.48 -31.05
CA SER A 16 -27.05 -11.57 -32.48
C SER A 16 -27.69 -10.45 -33.31
N GLN A 17 -28.87 -9.98 -32.91
CA GLN A 17 -29.59 -8.87 -33.55
C GLN A 17 -29.34 -7.51 -32.87
N GLY A 18 -28.46 -7.46 -31.88
CA GLY A 18 -28.22 -6.28 -31.05
C GLY A 18 -29.31 -6.03 -29.99
N LEU A 19 -29.27 -4.85 -29.39
CA LEU A 19 -30.23 -4.36 -28.40
C LEU A 19 -30.74 -2.99 -28.84
N SER A 20 -32.01 -2.91 -29.24
CA SER A 20 -32.62 -1.66 -29.73
C SER A 20 -33.33 -0.86 -28.63
N TYR A 21 -33.75 -1.52 -27.54
CA TYR A 21 -34.59 -0.91 -26.53
C TYR A 21 -34.22 -1.36 -25.11
N LEU A 22 -34.18 -0.40 -24.20
CA LEU A 22 -34.18 -0.58 -22.75
C LEU A 22 -35.33 0.24 -22.16
N SER A 23 -35.94 -0.26 -21.08
CA SER A 23 -37.07 0.43 -20.45
C SER A 23 -36.66 1.80 -19.92
N THR A 24 -37.50 2.81 -20.17
CA THR A 24 -37.33 4.16 -19.63
C THR A 24 -37.63 4.25 -18.13
N GLU A 25 -38.23 3.22 -17.55
CA GLU A 25 -38.51 3.13 -16.11
C GLU A 25 -37.35 2.50 -15.31
N LEU A 26 -36.25 2.14 -15.98
CA LEU A 26 -35.16 1.39 -15.37
C LEU A 26 -34.46 2.22 -14.29
N ARG A 27 -34.33 1.61 -13.11
CA ARG A 27 -33.68 2.17 -11.92
C ARG A 27 -32.38 1.45 -11.59
N VAL A 28 -32.35 0.14 -11.80
CA VAL A 28 -31.17 -0.68 -11.55
C VAL A 28 -30.93 -1.56 -12.77
N MET A 29 -29.70 -1.53 -13.26
CA MET A 29 -29.23 -2.38 -14.35
C MET A 29 -27.99 -3.14 -13.91
N GLU A 30 -28.14 -4.44 -13.69
CA GLU A 30 -27.06 -5.38 -13.46
C GLU A 30 -26.91 -6.26 -14.69
N TRP A 31 -25.83 -6.10 -15.44
CA TRP A 31 -25.57 -6.91 -16.64
C TRP A 31 -24.10 -7.26 -16.74
N HIS A 32 -23.74 -8.41 -16.17
CA HIS A 32 -22.37 -8.92 -16.24
C HIS A 32 -22.03 -9.31 -17.67
N GLY A 33 -20.89 -8.86 -18.18
CA GLY A 33 -20.42 -9.26 -19.51
C GLY A 33 -21.25 -8.70 -20.66
N TYR A 34 -21.82 -7.50 -20.52
CA TYR A 34 -22.62 -6.88 -21.57
C TYR A 34 -21.89 -6.91 -22.93
N PRO A 35 -22.49 -7.48 -23.98
CA PRO A 35 -21.75 -7.88 -25.19
C PRO A 35 -21.59 -6.76 -26.21
N LEU A 36 -22.35 -5.66 -26.10
CA LEU A 36 -22.33 -4.58 -27.10
C LEU A 36 -21.32 -3.49 -26.72
N LYS A 37 -20.91 -2.74 -27.74
CA LYS A 37 -19.92 -1.65 -27.59
C LYS A 37 -20.46 -0.41 -26.87
N SER A 38 -21.78 -0.25 -26.82
CA SER A 38 -22.49 0.86 -26.18
C SER A 38 -23.91 0.45 -25.78
N LEU A 39 -24.54 1.25 -24.93
CA LEU A 39 -25.99 1.17 -24.69
C LEU A 39 -26.79 1.70 -25.89
N PRO A 40 -28.06 1.29 -26.06
CA PRO A 40 -28.90 1.77 -27.16
C PRO A 40 -28.96 3.30 -27.18
N MET A 41 -28.77 3.93 -28.35
CA MET A 41 -28.66 5.40 -28.46
C MET A 41 -29.87 6.14 -27.87
N GLY A 42 -31.07 5.59 -28.08
CA GLY A 42 -32.34 6.14 -27.60
C GLY A 42 -32.66 5.84 -26.14
N PHE A 43 -31.78 5.18 -25.38
CA PHE A 43 -32.02 4.91 -23.96
C PHE A 43 -31.90 6.21 -23.14
N PRO A 44 -32.96 6.63 -22.41
CA PRO A 44 -32.90 7.74 -21.48
C PRO A 44 -32.63 7.21 -20.05
N PRO A 45 -31.43 7.46 -19.49
CA PRO A 45 -31.04 6.94 -18.17
C PRO A 45 -31.49 7.84 -17.00
N ASP A 46 -32.51 8.70 -17.17
CA ASP A 46 -32.90 9.72 -16.19
C ASP A 46 -33.43 9.15 -14.87
N LYS A 47 -33.99 7.93 -14.91
CA LYS A 47 -34.47 7.21 -13.73
C LYS A 47 -33.45 6.24 -13.13
N LEU A 48 -32.32 6.06 -13.79
CA LEU A 48 -31.29 5.10 -13.41
C LEU A 48 -30.59 5.58 -12.14
N VAL A 49 -30.54 4.70 -11.14
CA VAL A 49 -29.87 4.91 -9.85
C VAL A 49 -28.57 4.13 -9.80
N GLU A 50 -28.59 2.88 -10.28
CA GLU A 50 -27.43 2.00 -10.29
C GLU A 50 -27.22 1.35 -11.65
N LEU A 51 -25.97 1.40 -12.10
CA LEU A 51 -25.49 0.77 -13.31
C LEU A 51 -24.29 -0.12 -12.99
N ASN A 52 -24.50 -1.42 -13.00
CA ASN A 52 -23.46 -2.42 -12.78
C ASN A 52 -23.30 -3.28 -14.04
N MET A 53 -22.27 -2.97 -14.81
CA MET A 53 -21.94 -3.64 -16.06
C MET A 53 -20.46 -4.02 -16.07
N HIS A 54 -20.01 -4.71 -15.04
CA HIS A 54 -18.64 -5.21 -14.99
C HIS A 54 -18.35 -6.25 -16.09
N CYS A 55 -17.10 -6.38 -16.49
CA CYS A 55 -16.59 -7.24 -17.56
C CYS A 55 -17.20 -6.97 -18.95
N SER A 56 -17.68 -5.75 -19.21
CA SER A 56 -18.40 -5.44 -20.46
C SER A 56 -17.49 -5.19 -21.65
N HIS A 57 -18.06 -5.38 -22.85
CA HIS A 57 -17.43 -5.06 -24.14
C HIS A 57 -17.59 -3.58 -24.54
N ILE A 58 -18.03 -2.75 -23.59
CA ILE A 58 -18.28 -1.34 -23.79
C ILE A 58 -16.98 -0.63 -24.15
N GLN A 59 -17.01 0.09 -25.26
CA GLN A 59 -15.98 1.04 -25.69
C GLN A 59 -16.35 2.46 -25.29
N GLN A 60 -17.64 2.79 -25.42
CA GLN A 60 -18.24 4.04 -25.01
C GLN A 60 -19.63 3.74 -24.46
N LEU A 61 -19.94 4.17 -23.23
CA LEU A 61 -21.18 3.77 -22.57
C LEU A 61 -22.43 4.34 -23.27
N TRP A 62 -22.43 5.64 -23.55
CA TRP A 62 -23.43 6.36 -24.34
C TRP A 62 -22.80 7.57 -25.03
N GLN A 63 -23.45 8.04 -26.09
CA GLN A 63 -23.03 9.22 -26.84
C GLN A 63 -23.75 10.49 -26.33
N GLY A 64 -22.99 11.59 -26.26
CA GLY A 64 -23.47 12.89 -25.81
C GLY A 64 -23.76 12.95 -24.31
N THR A 65 -24.16 14.14 -23.87
CA THR A 65 -24.55 14.38 -22.48
C THR A 65 -25.92 13.78 -22.20
N LYS A 66 -26.03 12.98 -21.14
CA LYS A 66 -27.29 12.36 -20.68
C LYS A 66 -27.72 12.98 -19.36
N SER A 67 -29.03 13.06 -19.12
CA SER A 67 -29.56 13.39 -17.79
C SER A 67 -29.37 12.19 -16.87
N LEU A 68 -28.56 12.34 -15.81
CA LEU A 68 -28.17 11.28 -14.89
C LEU A 68 -28.46 11.70 -13.44
N TYR A 69 -29.50 12.51 -13.24
CA TYR A 69 -29.77 13.16 -11.96
C TYR A 69 -29.97 12.15 -10.81
N LYS A 70 -30.54 10.97 -11.08
CA LYS A 70 -30.73 9.93 -10.06
C LYS A 70 -29.57 8.96 -9.91
N LEU A 71 -28.57 9.03 -10.78
CA LEU A 71 -27.49 8.06 -10.82
C LEU A 71 -26.58 8.25 -9.61
N GLU A 72 -26.42 7.20 -8.82
CA GLU A 72 -25.60 7.18 -7.60
C GLU A 72 -24.41 6.24 -7.71
N HIS A 73 -24.54 5.14 -8.47
CA HIS A 73 -23.55 4.07 -8.53
C HIS A 73 -23.29 3.62 -9.96
N VAL A 74 -22.01 3.63 -10.36
CA VAL A 74 -21.55 3.10 -11.64
C VAL A 74 -20.40 2.12 -11.40
N ASN A 75 -20.57 0.89 -11.86
CA ASN A 75 -19.52 -0.12 -11.89
C ASN A 75 -19.34 -0.63 -13.32
N LEU A 76 -18.17 -0.34 -13.89
CA LEU A 76 -17.72 -0.80 -15.20
C LEU A 76 -16.40 -1.58 -15.09
N SER A 77 -16.09 -2.14 -13.92
CA SER A 77 -14.82 -2.83 -13.70
C SER A 77 -14.55 -3.92 -14.73
N TYR A 78 -13.28 -4.14 -15.05
CA TYR A 78 -12.82 -5.08 -16.08
C TYR A 78 -13.42 -4.88 -17.48
N SER A 79 -13.96 -3.68 -17.79
CA SER A 79 -14.35 -3.33 -19.17
C SER A 79 -13.10 -3.00 -19.99
N ARG A 80 -12.41 -4.05 -20.47
CA ARG A 80 -11.09 -3.98 -21.12
C ARG A 80 -11.07 -3.20 -22.44
N TYR A 81 -12.23 -2.83 -22.97
CA TYR A 81 -12.37 -2.06 -24.20
C TYR A 81 -12.71 -0.58 -23.97
N LEU A 82 -13.02 -0.19 -22.74
CA LEU A 82 -13.34 1.19 -22.39
C LEU A 82 -12.09 2.07 -22.53
N VAL A 83 -12.18 3.11 -23.37
CA VAL A 83 -11.05 4.01 -23.65
C VAL A 83 -11.13 5.31 -22.85
N GLU A 84 -12.35 5.77 -22.58
CA GLU A 84 -12.67 6.97 -21.81
C GLU A 84 -13.95 6.74 -20.99
N THR A 85 -14.08 7.41 -19.85
CA THR A 85 -15.34 7.41 -19.09
C THR A 85 -16.44 8.19 -19.84
N PRO A 86 -17.73 7.92 -19.58
CA PRO A 86 -18.79 8.76 -20.11
C PRO A 86 -18.76 10.18 -19.53
N ASP A 87 -19.49 11.09 -20.17
CA ASP A 87 -19.76 12.41 -19.63
C ASP A 87 -20.74 12.32 -18.44
N PHE A 88 -20.28 12.78 -17.28
CA PHE A 88 -21.03 12.87 -16.03
C PHE A 88 -21.45 14.30 -15.65
N THR A 89 -21.44 15.26 -16.58
CA THR A 89 -21.81 16.67 -16.30
C THR A 89 -23.16 16.81 -15.61
N ASN A 90 -24.14 15.98 -16.00
CA ASN A 90 -25.49 15.96 -15.42
C ASN A 90 -25.72 14.79 -14.44
N ALA A 91 -24.67 14.35 -13.73
CA ALA A 91 -24.73 13.30 -12.70
C ALA A 91 -24.38 13.84 -11.29
N PRO A 92 -25.10 14.85 -10.76
CA PRO A 92 -24.74 15.52 -9.51
C PRO A 92 -24.75 14.61 -8.28
N ASN A 93 -25.48 13.49 -8.35
CA ASN A 93 -25.71 12.56 -7.24
C ASN A 93 -24.80 11.33 -7.27
N LEU A 94 -23.84 11.26 -8.20
CA LEU A 94 -22.93 10.13 -8.33
C LEU A 94 -22.02 10.02 -7.10
N LYS A 95 -22.13 8.90 -6.38
CA LYS A 95 -21.38 8.60 -5.15
C LYS A 95 -20.25 7.61 -5.35
N ARG A 96 -20.40 6.64 -6.26
CA ARG A 96 -19.38 5.60 -6.49
C ARG A 96 -19.13 5.39 -7.97
N LEU A 97 -17.86 5.49 -8.37
CA LEU A 97 -17.40 5.19 -9.72
C LEU A 97 -16.30 4.11 -9.64
N ILE A 98 -16.63 2.91 -10.10
CA ILE A 98 -15.78 1.73 -10.03
C ILE A 98 -15.36 1.34 -11.45
N LEU A 99 -14.06 1.44 -11.72
CA LEU A 99 -13.43 1.27 -13.03
C LEU A 99 -12.21 0.35 -12.98
N HIS A 100 -11.99 -0.36 -11.86
CA HIS A 100 -10.79 -1.17 -11.71
C HIS A 100 -10.66 -2.23 -12.82
N GLY A 101 -9.44 -2.44 -13.32
CA GLY A 101 -9.15 -3.40 -14.39
C GLY A 101 -9.56 -2.96 -15.79
N CYS A 102 -9.99 -1.71 -16.00
CA CYS A 102 -10.20 -1.13 -17.32
C CYS A 102 -8.85 -0.81 -17.99
N THR A 103 -8.15 -1.84 -18.47
CA THR A 103 -6.74 -1.75 -18.91
C THR A 103 -6.49 -0.86 -20.13
N LYS A 104 -7.51 -0.55 -20.94
CA LYS A 104 -7.44 0.38 -22.08
C LYS A 104 -7.91 1.81 -21.76
N LEU A 105 -8.39 2.07 -20.54
CA LEU A 105 -8.85 3.39 -20.13
C LEU A 105 -7.65 4.34 -20.10
N ARG A 106 -7.64 5.34 -20.99
CA ARG A 106 -6.52 6.29 -21.14
C ARG A 106 -6.75 7.56 -20.34
N ASN A 107 -7.98 8.07 -20.39
CA ASN A 107 -8.38 9.34 -19.81
C ASN A 107 -9.71 9.19 -19.08
N LEU A 108 -9.91 10.05 -18.09
CA LEU A 108 -11.23 10.32 -17.53
C LEU A 108 -11.77 11.58 -18.20
N HIS A 109 -13.05 11.56 -18.54
CA HIS A 109 -13.75 12.75 -19.00
C HIS A 109 -13.67 13.85 -17.92
N SER A 110 -13.52 15.11 -18.33
CA SER A 110 -13.27 16.24 -17.42
C SER A 110 -14.33 16.38 -16.33
N SER A 111 -15.59 16.06 -16.63
CA SER A 111 -16.69 16.11 -15.67
C SER A 111 -16.54 15.14 -14.49
N VAL A 112 -15.70 14.10 -14.58
CA VAL A 112 -15.33 13.27 -13.41
C VAL A 112 -14.63 14.10 -12.33
N GLY A 113 -13.82 15.10 -12.73
CA GLY A 113 -13.19 16.02 -11.80
C GLY A 113 -14.18 16.92 -11.07
N ALA A 114 -15.35 17.19 -11.65
CA ALA A 114 -16.36 18.09 -11.09
C ALA A 114 -17.38 17.40 -10.14
N LEU A 115 -17.22 16.11 -9.86
CA LEU A 115 -18.17 15.33 -9.06
C LEU A 115 -18.04 15.59 -7.55
N LYS A 116 -18.82 16.55 -7.05
CA LYS A 116 -18.77 16.98 -5.63
C LYS A 116 -19.29 15.96 -4.62
N ARG A 117 -20.18 15.04 -5.03
CA ARG A 117 -20.78 14.00 -4.18
C ARG A 117 -20.09 12.64 -4.29
N LEU A 118 -19.02 12.54 -5.08
CA LEU A 118 -18.26 11.30 -5.25
C LEU A 118 -17.59 10.94 -3.93
N ILE A 119 -17.87 9.75 -3.40
CA ILE A 119 -17.32 9.20 -2.15
C ILE A 119 -16.18 8.24 -2.47
N LEU A 120 -16.32 7.44 -3.54
CA LEU A 120 -15.34 6.44 -3.95
C LEU A 120 -15.05 6.51 -5.45
N LEU A 121 -13.77 6.61 -5.78
CA LEU A 121 -13.23 6.45 -7.13
C LEU A 121 -12.19 5.32 -7.13
N ASN A 122 -12.49 4.24 -7.85
CA ASN A 122 -11.59 3.10 -7.95
C ASN A 122 -11.14 2.87 -9.41
N LEU A 123 -9.88 3.16 -9.68
CA LEU A 123 -9.20 3.02 -10.97
C LEU A 123 -8.07 1.97 -10.91
N LYS A 124 -8.09 1.08 -9.91
CA LYS A 124 -7.05 0.07 -9.72
C LYS A 124 -6.79 -0.72 -11.00
N GLY A 125 -5.55 -0.83 -11.44
CA GLY A 125 -5.16 -1.62 -12.61
C GLY A 125 -5.60 -1.03 -13.95
N CYS A 126 -5.93 0.27 -14.01
CA CYS A 126 -6.09 1.00 -15.26
C CYS A 126 -4.71 1.30 -15.89
N THR A 127 -4.05 0.27 -16.42
CA THR A 127 -2.65 0.31 -16.87
C THR A 127 -2.38 1.29 -18.01
N SER A 128 -3.41 1.73 -18.74
CA SER A 128 -3.27 2.72 -19.82
C SER A 128 -3.53 4.17 -19.37
N LEU A 129 -3.95 4.40 -18.11
CA LEU A 129 -4.31 5.72 -17.61
C LEU A 129 -3.06 6.60 -17.51
N THR A 130 -3.08 7.74 -18.20
CA THR A 130 -1.92 8.66 -18.26
C THR A 130 -2.06 9.89 -17.37
N SER A 131 -3.29 10.31 -17.07
CA SER A 131 -3.55 11.48 -16.24
C SER A 131 -4.93 11.45 -15.59
N LEU A 132 -5.05 12.15 -14.47
CA LEU A 132 -6.33 12.53 -13.86
C LEU A 132 -6.83 13.87 -14.45
N PRO A 133 -8.13 14.21 -14.31
CA PRO A 133 -8.68 15.51 -14.68
C PRO A 133 -7.93 16.68 -14.02
N CYS A 134 -7.77 17.80 -14.72
CA CYS A 134 -7.03 18.97 -14.19
C CYS A 134 -7.83 19.76 -13.14
N ASN A 135 -9.16 19.89 -13.32
CA ASN A 135 -10.03 20.64 -12.42
C ASN A 135 -10.76 19.68 -11.50
N ILE A 136 -10.25 19.52 -10.28
CA ILE A 136 -10.80 18.58 -9.31
C ILE A 136 -11.57 19.32 -8.20
N SER A 137 -12.83 18.93 -7.99
CA SER A 137 -13.73 19.35 -6.93
C SER A 137 -14.37 18.10 -6.30
N TRP A 138 -13.54 17.29 -5.64
CA TRP A 138 -13.92 16.02 -5.03
C TRP A 138 -14.29 16.19 -3.54
N ASP A 139 -15.16 17.15 -3.26
CA ASP A 139 -15.45 17.67 -1.91
C ASP A 139 -15.90 16.59 -0.91
N SER A 140 -16.53 15.51 -1.41
CA SER A 140 -17.02 14.37 -0.62
C SER A 140 -16.16 13.11 -0.70
N LEU A 141 -15.04 13.13 -1.43
CA LEU A 141 -14.29 11.92 -1.72
C LEU A 141 -13.58 11.41 -0.47
N GLU A 142 -13.82 10.15 -0.13
CA GLU A 142 -13.25 9.48 1.04
C GLU A 142 -12.20 8.45 0.62
N ILE A 143 -12.37 7.81 -0.56
CA ILE A 143 -11.52 6.72 -1.03
C ILE A 143 -11.12 6.95 -2.49
N LEU A 144 -9.81 7.05 -2.73
CA LEU A 144 -9.20 7.13 -4.06
C LEU A 144 -8.20 6.00 -4.25
N ILE A 145 -8.48 5.12 -5.21
CA ILE A 145 -7.62 3.96 -5.51
C ILE A 145 -7.10 4.08 -6.94
N LEU A 146 -5.79 4.25 -7.07
CA LEU A 146 -5.04 4.36 -8.32
C LEU A 146 -4.00 3.24 -8.48
N SER A 147 -3.96 2.26 -7.57
CA SER A 147 -2.95 1.21 -7.59
C SER A 147 -2.85 0.47 -8.91
N GLY A 148 -1.65 0.26 -9.43
CA GLY A 148 -1.40 -0.40 -10.70
C GLY A 148 -1.71 0.44 -11.94
N CYS A 149 -1.94 1.75 -11.81
CA CYS A 149 -1.95 2.69 -12.95
C CYS A 149 -0.51 2.97 -13.42
N THR A 150 0.15 1.99 -14.04
CA THR A 150 1.60 2.01 -14.32
C THR A 150 2.08 3.11 -15.28
N ARG A 151 1.17 3.78 -16.00
CA ARG A 151 1.47 4.94 -16.87
C ARG A 151 1.12 6.28 -16.24
N LEU A 152 0.49 6.29 -15.08
CA LEU A 152 0.26 7.49 -14.30
C LEU A 152 1.57 7.86 -13.61
N TRP A 153 2.12 9.01 -13.99
CA TRP A 153 3.43 9.48 -13.52
C TRP A 153 3.35 10.76 -12.69
N LYS A 154 2.15 11.36 -12.58
CA LYS A 154 1.91 12.57 -11.80
C LYS A 154 0.62 12.47 -11.01
N PHE A 155 0.62 13.06 -9.82
CA PHE A 155 -0.57 13.32 -9.01
C PHE A 155 -0.98 14.81 -9.16
N PRO A 156 -2.25 15.19 -8.94
CA PRO A 156 -2.68 16.58 -9.15
C PRO A 156 -1.96 17.56 -8.21
N GLU A 157 -1.42 18.65 -8.77
CA GLU A 157 -0.68 19.66 -8.01
C GLU A 157 -1.50 20.34 -6.91
N THR A 158 -2.82 20.44 -7.09
CA THR A 158 -3.74 21.05 -6.11
C THR A 158 -4.77 20.03 -5.65
N VAL A 159 -4.76 19.70 -4.35
CA VAL A 159 -5.74 18.78 -3.73
C VAL A 159 -6.65 19.42 -2.67
N ARG A 160 -6.80 20.76 -2.69
CA ARG A 160 -7.59 21.53 -1.71
C ARG A 160 -9.06 21.06 -1.56
N ASN A 161 -9.60 20.44 -2.59
CA ASN A 161 -11.00 19.96 -2.61
C ASN A 161 -11.13 18.48 -2.23
N MET A 162 -10.17 17.89 -1.50
CA MET A 162 -10.20 16.49 -1.05
C MET A 162 -10.13 16.37 0.49
N ASN A 163 -10.70 17.33 1.21
CA ASN A 163 -10.56 17.43 2.68
C ASN A 163 -11.18 16.26 3.46
N ARG A 164 -12.01 15.43 2.82
CA ARG A 164 -12.61 14.22 3.41
C ARG A 164 -11.88 12.93 3.05
N LEU A 165 -10.82 13.00 2.25
CA LEU A 165 -10.11 11.81 1.79
C LEU A 165 -9.46 11.11 2.97
N ARG A 166 -9.85 9.84 3.20
CA ARG A 166 -9.36 8.99 4.28
C ARG A 166 -8.38 7.93 3.80
N GLN A 167 -8.55 7.48 2.56
CA GLN A 167 -7.73 6.43 1.95
C GLN A 167 -7.26 6.85 0.56
N LEU A 168 -5.93 6.87 0.39
CA LEU A 168 -5.26 7.12 -0.87
C LEU A 168 -4.30 5.96 -1.19
N ASP A 169 -4.63 5.19 -2.23
CA ASP A 169 -3.81 4.07 -2.71
C ASP A 169 -3.19 4.42 -4.07
N LEU A 170 -1.87 4.60 -4.06
CA LEU A 170 -1.02 4.95 -5.20
C LEU A 170 -0.05 3.82 -5.55
N ASP A 171 -0.27 2.59 -5.09
CA ASP A 171 0.71 1.51 -5.28
C ASP A 171 1.08 1.29 -6.76
N GLY A 172 2.37 1.16 -7.06
CA GLY A 172 2.85 0.79 -8.40
C GLY A 172 2.61 1.82 -9.49
N ILE A 173 2.41 3.10 -9.14
CA ILE A 173 2.43 4.20 -10.12
C ILE A 173 3.88 4.59 -10.46
N ALA A 174 4.06 5.27 -11.59
CA ALA A 174 5.37 5.70 -12.08
C ALA A 174 5.75 7.11 -11.61
N LEU A 175 5.31 7.50 -10.42
CA LEU A 175 5.52 8.82 -9.81
C LEU A 175 6.96 9.00 -9.34
N GLU A 176 7.55 10.17 -9.58
CA GLU A 176 8.88 10.54 -9.08
C GLU A 176 8.82 11.30 -7.75
N GLU A 177 7.81 12.15 -7.57
CA GLU A 177 7.57 12.94 -6.35
C GLU A 177 6.06 13.17 -6.12
N LEU A 178 5.65 13.35 -4.87
CA LEU A 178 4.31 13.83 -4.53
C LEU A 178 4.28 15.38 -4.52
N PRO A 179 3.16 16.01 -4.90
CA PRO A 179 3.01 17.46 -4.83
C PRO A 179 2.99 17.93 -3.37
N SER A 180 3.51 19.13 -3.09
CA SER A 180 3.52 19.70 -1.73
C SER A 180 2.12 19.88 -1.14
N SER A 181 1.09 20.05 -1.98
CA SER A 181 -0.29 20.16 -1.54
C SER A 181 -0.84 18.90 -0.86
N ILE A 182 -0.13 17.76 -0.94
CA ILE A 182 -0.50 16.52 -0.22
C ILE A 182 -0.68 16.78 1.27
N GLY A 183 0.10 17.69 1.87
CA GLY A 183 0.00 18.06 3.27
C GLY A 183 -1.35 18.67 3.68
N HIS A 184 -2.17 19.10 2.73
CA HIS A 184 -3.52 19.60 3.01
C HIS A 184 -4.56 18.49 3.25
N LEU A 185 -4.22 17.22 2.99
CA LEU A 185 -5.11 16.07 3.21
C LEU A 185 -5.13 15.65 4.68
N THR A 186 -5.50 16.56 5.58
CA THR A 186 -5.39 16.37 7.03
C THR A 186 -6.30 15.26 7.59
N SER A 187 -7.35 14.88 6.86
CA SER A 187 -8.23 13.73 7.20
C SER A 187 -7.70 12.38 6.74
N LEU A 188 -6.57 12.33 6.03
CA LEU A 188 -6.03 11.10 5.46
C LEU A 188 -5.54 10.17 6.57
N THR A 189 -6.07 8.95 6.60
CA THR A 189 -5.72 7.92 7.59
C THR A 189 -4.84 6.83 7.02
N TYR A 190 -4.91 6.61 5.70
CA TYR A 190 -4.15 5.59 4.99
C TYR A 190 -3.53 6.17 3.71
N LEU A 191 -2.22 6.08 3.57
CA LEU A 191 -1.47 6.42 2.37
C LEU A 191 -0.58 5.24 1.98
N SER A 192 -0.75 4.73 0.76
CA SER A 192 0.05 3.65 0.21
C SER A 192 0.68 4.05 -1.11
N LEU A 193 1.99 3.85 -1.20
CA LEU A 193 2.85 4.13 -2.35
C LEU A 193 3.69 2.88 -2.68
N ARG A 194 3.26 1.69 -2.26
CA ARG A 194 4.06 0.46 -2.38
C ARG A 194 4.47 0.24 -3.84
N SER A 195 5.70 -0.21 -4.06
CA SER A 195 6.25 -0.50 -5.38
C SER A 195 6.27 0.70 -6.34
N CYS A 196 6.27 1.94 -5.83
CA CYS A 196 6.58 3.13 -6.63
C CYS A 196 8.09 3.21 -6.88
N LYS A 197 8.58 2.39 -7.81
CA LYS A 197 10.02 2.19 -8.07
C LYS A 197 10.79 3.42 -8.56
N ARG A 198 10.08 4.48 -8.96
CA ARG A 198 10.64 5.76 -9.42
C ARG A 198 10.57 6.88 -8.38
N LEU A 199 9.93 6.62 -7.23
CA LEU A 199 9.78 7.63 -6.18
C LEU A 199 11.16 7.93 -5.59
N LEU A 200 11.61 9.18 -5.74
CA LEU A 200 12.94 9.61 -5.31
C LEU A 200 12.91 10.16 -3.87
N SER A 201 11.88 10.92 -3.54
CA SER A 201 11.71 11.56 -2.24
C SER A 201 10.23 11.79 -1.91
N LEU A 202 9.96 12.12 -0.65
CA LEU A 202 8.67 12.60 -0.19
C LEU A 202 8.76 14.11 0.12
N PRO A 203 7.76 14.93 -0.27
CA PRO A 203 7.77 16.34 0.09
C PRO A 203 7.67 16.51 1.61
N SER A 204 8.35 17.52 2.18
CA SER A 204 8.28 17.82 3.62
C SER A 204 6.85 18.07 4.11
N ALA A 205 5.96 18.50 3.23
CA ALA A 205 4.54 18.70 3.50
C ALA A 205 3.79 17.41 3.89
N ILE A 206 4.33 16.21 3.61
CA ILE A 206 3.73 14.95 4.07
C ILE A 206 3.63 14.90 5.60
N CYS A 207 4.49 15.62 6.31
CA CYS A 207 4.47 15.78 7.77
C CYS A 207 3.26 16.57 8.29
N GLY A 208 2.44 17.15 7.39
CA GLY A 208 1.17 17.79 7.71
C GLY A 208 -0.03 16.83 7.75
N LEU A 209 0.14 15.55 7.42
CA LEU A 209 -0.91 14.54 7.45
C LEU A 209 -1.21 14.06 8.90
N THR A 210 -1.71 14.96 9.73
CA THR A 210 -1.81 14.75 11.19
C THR A 210 -2.74 13.62 11.63
N SER A 211 -3.67 13.15 10.78
CA SER A 211 -4.55 11.99 11.05
C SER A 211 -4.02 10.66 10.51
N LEU A 212 -2.83 10.65 9.90
CA LEU A 212 -2.31 9.47 9.21
C LEU A 212 -1.98 8.35 10.20
N LYS A 213 -2.54 7.17 9.98
CA LYS A 213 -2.33 5.96 10.78
C LYS A 213 -1.40 4.97 10.09
N THR A 214 -1.52 4.84 8.77
CA THR A 214 -0.70 3.92 7.98
C THR A 214 0.00 4.66 6.84
N LEU A 215 1.32 4.52 6.78
CA LEU A 215 2.16 4.93 5.66
C LEU A 215 2.91 3.71 5.10
N ALA A 216 2.54 3.28 3.89
CA ALA A 216 3.15 2.10 3.26
C ALA A 216 4.01 2.49 2.04
N LEU A 217 5.32 2.23 2.14
CA LEU A 217 6.34 2.57 1.15
C LEU A 217 7.13 1.34 0.67
N PHE A 218 6.69 0.12 1.03
CA PHE A 218 7.29 -1.15 0.61
C PHE A 218 7.69 -1.16 -0.86
N GLY A 219 8.94 -1.46 -1.20
CA GLY A 219 9.41 -1.60 -2.58
C GLY A 219 9.60 -0.29 -3.34
N CYS A 220 9.59 0.87 -2.67
CA CYS A 220 10.05 2.14 -3.23
C CYS A 220 11.58 2.16 -3.32
N SER A 221 12.13 1.36 -4.24
CA SER A 221 13.56 1.05 -4.34
C SER A 221 14.50 2.22 -4.66
N GLN A 222 13.98 3.41 -4.93
CA GLN A 222 14.75 4.65 -5.19
C GLN A 222 14.55 5.72 -4.11
N LEU A 223 13.73 5.45 -3.10
CA LEU A 223 13.50 6.38 -2.00
C LEU A 223 14.70 6.32 -1.04
N GLU A 224 15.50 7.39 -1.01
CA GLU A 224 16.78 7.44 -0.27
C GLU A 224 16.67 8.12 1.10
N GLU A 225 15.67 8.98 1.29
CA GLU A 225 15.51 9.79 2.49
C GLU A 225 14.05 9.96 2.90
N MET A 226 13.85 10.17 4.19
CA MET A 226 12.57 10.54 4.79
C MET A 226 12.65 11.98 5.30
N PRO A 227 11.55 12.75 5.26
CA PRO A 227 11.56 14.12 5.74
C PRO A 227 11.80 14.20 7.26
N GLU A 228 12.65 15.14 7.70
CA GLU A 228 12.97 15.33 9.14
C GLU A 228 11.74 15.63 10.00
N GLY A 229 10.65 16.14 9.42
CA GLY A 229 9.39 16.39 10.13
C GLY A 229 8.54 15.14 10.42
N LEU A 230 8.99 13.92 10.08
CA LEU A 230 8.17 12.70 10.16
C LEU A 230 7.52 12.49 11.54
N GLY A 231 8.22 12.85 12.62
CA GLY A 231 7.69 12.82 13.99
C GLY A 231 6.45 13.68 14.27
N ASN A 232 5.99 14.51 13.33
CA ASN A 232 4.74 15.27 13.44
C ASN A 232 3.50 14.41 13.15
N LEU A 233 3.68 13.18 12.65
CA LEU A 233 2.59 12.24 12.40
C LEU A 233 2.18 11.53 13.69
N GLU A 234 1.66 12.27 14.66
CA GLU A 234 1.41 11.80 16.03
C GLU A 234 0.50 10.56 16.13
N HIS A 235 -0.39 10.36 15.15
CA HIS A 235 -1.31 9.22 15.08
C HIS A 235 -0.79 8.05 14.24
N LEU A 236 0.46 8.10 13.76
CA LEU A 236 1.01 7.03 12.92
C LEU A 236 1.18 5.75 13.74
N GLU A 237 0.52 4.68 13.29
CA GLU A 237 0.52 3.36 13.92
C GLU A 237 1.38 2.36 13.12
N GLU A 238 1.44 2.51 11.79
CA GLU A 238 2.14 1.58 10.91
C GLU A 238 3.01 2.31 9.88
N LEU A 239 4.30 1.96 9.84
CA LEU A 239 5.27 2.46 8.88
C LEU A 239 6.06 1.32 8.24
N ASP A 240 5.82 1.08 6.94
CA ASP A 240 6.48 0.02 6.17
C ASP A 240 7.43 0.65 5.13
N LEU A 241 8.73 0.58 5.40
CA LEU A 241 9.82 1.12 4.57
C LEU A 241 10.61 0.01 3.89
N SER A 242 10.12 -1.23 3.93
CA SER A 242 10.85 -2.38 3.41
C SER A 242 11.21 -2.22 1.93
N GLU A 243 12.34 -2.78 1.50
CA GLU A 243 12.83 -2.71 0.12
C GLU A 243 12.97 -1.27 -0.42
N THR A 244 13.27 -0.29 0.44
CA THR A 244 13.65 1.07 0.06
C THR A 244 15.17 1.26 0.04
N ALA A 245 15.63 2.40 -0.47
CA ALA A 245 17.06 2.78 -0.48
C ALA A 245 17.44 3.68 0.71
N ILE A 246 16.60 3.73 1.76
CA ILE A 246 16.80 4.62 2.91
C ILE A 246 18.11 4.25 3.62
N ARG A 247 18.97 5.25 3.82
CA ARG A 247 20.27 5.11 4.51
C ARG A 247 20.24 5.61 5.94
N LYS A 248 19.63 6.78 6.12
CA LYS A 248 19.53 7.47 7.39
C LYS A 248 18.07 7.70 7.70
N PHE A 249 17.68 7.34 8.90
CA PHE A 249 16.34 7.59 9.40
C PHE A 249 16.29 8.89 10.22
N PRO A 250 15.23 9.72 10.09
CA PRO A 250 15.19 11.02 10.73
C PRO A 250 15.14 10.88 12.25
N SER A 251 15.84 11.77 12.94
CA SER A 251 15.92 11.78 14.41
C SER A 251 14.54 11.93 15.08
N SER A 252 13.59 12.51 14.35
CA SER A 252 12.24 12.78 14.82
C SER A 252 11.34 11.55 14.99
N ILE A 253 11.75 10.36 14.55
CA ILE A 253 11.02 9.09 14.77
C ILE A 253 10.68 8.85 16.24
N THR A 254 11.55 9.31 17.14
CA THR A 254 11.38 9.24 18.59
C THR A 254 10.09 9.89 19.08
N ARG A 255 9.49 10.81 18.30
CA ARG A 255 8.23 11.48 18.61
C ARG A 255 6.98 10.69 18.21
N LEU A 256 7.10 9.58 17.46
CA LEU A 256 5.96 8.80 16.96
C LEU A 256 5.35 7.88 18.02
N GLN A 257 4.77 8.45 19.08
CA GLN A 257 4.31 7.75 20.29
C GLN A 257 3.25 6.66 20.08
N ASN A 258 2.58 6.61 18.94
CA ASN A 258 1.56 5.60 18.61
C ASN A 258 2.05 4.50 17.65
N LEU A 259 3.32 4.54 17.24
CA LEU A 259 3.86 3.62 16.24
C LEU A 259 3.94 2.20 16.81
N ARG A 260 3.16 1.28 16.21
CA ARG A 260 3.06 -0.14 16.61
C ARG A 260 3.88 -1.06 15.72
N MET A 261 4.00 -0.72 14.44
CA MET A 261 4.75 -1.49 13.44
C MET A 261 5.74 -0.59 12.70
N LEU A 262 6.99 -1.01 12.69
CA LEU A 262 8.06 -0.41 11.89
C LEU A 262 8.84 -1.49 11.15
N SER A 263 8.90 -1.40 9.82
CA SER A 263 9.69 -2.33 9.02
C SER A 263 10.69 -1.60 8.13
N PHE A 264 11.94 -2.07 8.17
CA PHE A 264 13.02 -1.73 7.27
C PHE A 264 13.53 -2.95 6.49
N GLN A 265 12.77 -4.05 6.44
CA GLN A 265 13.20 -5.27 5.78
C GLN A 265 13.84 -4.99 4.41
N ARG A 266 15.06 -5.51 4.18
CA ARG A 266 15.82 -5.34 2.91
C ARG A 266 16.18 -3.88 2.58
N CYS A 267 16.13 -2.95 3.53
CA CYS A 267 16.76 -1.64 3.40
C CYS A 267 18.27 -1.80 3.51
N SER A 268 18.95 -1.93 2.37
CA SER A 268 20.39 -2.18 2.34
C SER A 268 21.22 -0.91 2.52
N GLY A 269 20.64 0.28 2.28
CA GLY A 269 21.37 1.54 2.20
C GLY A 269 22.41 1.60 1.06
N LEU A 270 22.68 0.49 0.37
CA LEU A 270 23.66 0.39 -0.69
C LEU A 270 23.15 1.08 -1.97
N PRO A 271 24.00 1.85 -2.67
CA PRO A 271 23.60 2.47 -3.93
C PRO A 271 23.16 1.39 -4.95
N PRO A 272 22.06 1.61 -5.69
CA PRO A 272 21.68 0.73 -6.79
C PRO A 272 22.84 0.60 -7.80
N LYS A 273 23.05 -0.58 -8.38
CA LYS A 273 24.15 -0.81 -9.36
C LYS A 273 24.16 0.16 -10.56
N SER A 274 23.03 0.82 -10.86
CA SER A 274 22.90 1.85 -11.89
C SER A 274 23.57 3.19 -11.54
N PHE A 275 24.05 3.38 -10.31
CA PHE A 275 24.56 4.66 -9.79
C PHE A 275 26.06 4.94 -9.97
N LEU A 276 26.85 4.01 -10.50
CA LEU A 276 28.26 4.31 -10.85
C LEU A 276 28.39 5.46 -11.88
N LYS A 277 27.29 5.87 -12.52
CA LYS A 277 27.25 7.01 -13.47
C LYS A 277 27.03 8.40 -12.85
N ARG A 278 26.69 8.53 -11.55
CA ARG A 278 26.25 9.82 -10.95
C ARG A 278 27.15 10.33 -9.81
N LEU A 279 28.40 9.88 -9.75
CA LEU A 279 29.44 10.31 -8.81
C LEU A 279 30.03 11.70 -9.18
N VAL A 280 29.27 12.78 -8.97
CA VAL A 280 29.82 14.16 -9.09
C VAL A 280 29.48 15.08 -7.92
N THR A 281 28.63 14.73 -6.96
CA THR A 281 28.33 15.62 -5.82
C THR A 281 28.71 15.00 -4.47
N GLY A 282 29.78 15.55 -3.87
CA GLY A 282 30.44 15.07 -2.67
C GLY A 282 29.67 15.29 -1.36
N PHE A 283 28.71 14.42 -1.06
CA PHE A 283 28.03 14.33 0.24
C PHE A 283 27.78 12.88 0.65
N TRP A 284 28.72 11.97 0.39
CA TRP A 284 28.52 10.55 0.68
C TRP A 284 29.34 10.12 1.89
N GLY A 285 28.62 9.70 2.94
CA GLY A 285 29.18 8.79 3.94
C GLY A 285 29.68 7.50 3.29
N ASN A 286 30.47 6.74 4.04
CA ASN A 286 31.15 5.54 3.55
C ASN A 286 30.15 4.59 2.85
N PRO A 287 30.33 4.23 1.57
CA PRO A 287 29.39 3.38 0.82
C PRO A 287 29.23 1.96 1.39
N ASN A 288 29.99 1.61 2.42
CA ASN A 288 29.95 0.34 3.13
C ASN A 288 29.15 0.35 4.44
N THR A 289 28.57 1.48 4.86
CA THR A 289 27.69 1.50 6.05
C THR A 289 26.25 1.28 5.61
N GLY A 290 25.64 0.18 6.06
CA GLY A 290 24.22 -0.15 5.83
C GLY A 290 23.26 0.84 6.48
N LEU A 291 22.03 0.41 6.78
CA LEU A 291 21.04 1.24 7.46
C LEU A 291 21.57 1.76 8.81
N VAL A 292 21.56 3.08 9.01
CA VAL A 292 21.92 3.70 10.30
C VAL A 292 20.65 4.09 11.05
N LEU A 293 20.38 3.37 12.14
CA LEU A 293 19.33 3.70 13.09
C LEU A 293 19.78 4.87 13.98
N PRO A 294 18.85 5.66 14.55
CA PRO A 294 19.23 6.75 15.44
C PRO A 294 19.97 6.22 16.69
N THR A 295 21.01 6.94 17.13
CA THR A 295 22.02 6.46 18.10
C THR A 295 21.54 6.32 19.54
N SER A 296 20.32 6.77 19.85
CA SER A 296 19.68 6.45 21.13
C SER A 296 18.20 6.18 20.89
N MET A 297 17.78 4.97 21.27
CA MET A 297 16.37 4.58 21.30
C MET A 297 15.81 4.67 22.73
N SER A 298 16.51 5.22 23.73
CA SER A 298 15.91 5.51 25.05
C SER A 298 14.63 6.34 24.96
N SER A 299 14.54 7.21 23.96
CA SER A 299 13.40 8.09 23.70
C SER A 299 12.47 7.59 22.59
N THR A 300 12.61 6.35 22.10
CA THR A 300 11.70 5.82 21.07
C THR A 300 10.31 5.53 21.61
N PRO A 301 9.30 5.43 20.72
CA PRO A 301 7.94 5.19 21.16
C PRO A 301 7.77 3.87 21.91
N CYS A 302 7.32 3.99 23.16
CA CYS A 302 7.00 2.88 24.06
C CYS A 302 5.84 1.98 23.57
N SER A 303 5.26 2.26 22.40
CA SER A 303 4.14 1.53 21.79
C SER A 303 4.53 0.58 20.67
N LEU A 304 5.82 0.54 20.28
CA LEU A 304 6.29 -0.32 19.19
C LEU A 304 6.18 -1.79 19.61
N ASN A 305 5.33 -2.54 18.90
CA ASN A 305 5.12 -3.96 19.13
C ASN A 305 5.96 -4.81 18.18
N MET A 306 6.16 -4.33 16.95
CA MET A 306 6.86 -5.05 15.90
C MET A 306 7.95 -4.18 15.26
N LEU A 307 9.16 -4.72 15.23
CA LEU A 307 10.30 -4.16 14.53
C LEU A 307 10.91 -5.21 13.59
N ASP A 308 10.98 -4.90 12.30
CA ASP A 308 11.64 -5.72 11.29
C ASP A 308 12.86 -4.97 10.73
N LEU A 309 14.04 -5.52 10.97
CA LEU A 309 15.34 -5.07 10.47
C LEU A 309 16.03 -6.20 9.68
N SER A 310 15.26 -7.12 9.11
CA SER A 310 15.78 -8.26 8.40
C SER A 310 16.45 -7.85 7.08
N TYR A 311 17.58 -8.47 6.75
CA TYR A 311 18.34 -8.26 5.51
C TYR A 311 18.78 -6.80 5.28
N CYS A 312 19.12 -6.08 6.35
CA CYS A 312 19.55 -4.68 6.32
C CYS A 312 21.08 -4.48 6.22
N HIS A 313 21.86 -5.56 6.13
CA HIS A 313 23.33 -5.53 6.20
C HIS A 313 23.86 -4.84 7.46
N LEU A 314 23.18 -5.04 8.59
CA LEU A 314 23.63 -4.52 9.88
C LEU A 314 24.90 -5.26 10.32
N MET A 315 25.94 -4.51 10.68
CA MET A 315 27.18 -4.99 11.28
C MET A 315 27.17 -4.73 12.79
N ASP A 316 28.26 -5.07 13.49
CA ASP A 316 28.43 -4.73 14.91
C ASP A 316 28.24 -3.22 15.15
N GLY A 317 27.42 -2.86 16.14
CA GLY A 317 26.99 -1.49 16.41
C GLY A 317 25.91 -0.93 15.47
N GLY A 318 25.44 -1.73 14.49
CA GLY A 318 24.32 -1.36 13.61
C GLY A 318 22.95 -1.48 14.27
N VAL A 319 22.82 -2.39 15.24
CA VAL A 319 21.68 -2.41 16.17
C VAL A 319 22.03 -1.47 17.34
N PRO A 320 21.18 -0.50 17.71
CA PRO A 320 21.45 0.42 18.81
C PRO A 320 21.75 -0.31 20.12
N ASP A 321 22.80 0.11 20.84
CA ASP A 321 23.18 -0.49 22.13
C ASP A 321 22.13 -0.29 23.21
N ASP A 322 21.30 0.74 23.08
CA ASP A 322 20.23 1.09 24.00
C ASP A 322 18.87 0.89 23.33
N LEU A 323 18.31 -0.32 23.51
CA LEU A 323 16.95 -0.69 23.10
C LEU A 323 15.94 -0.57 24.24
N SER A 324 16.34 -0.03 25.41
CA SER A 324 15.52 0.00 26.62
C SER A 324 14.19 0.74 26.44
N GLY A 325 14.13 1.72 25.53
CA GLY A 325 12.92 2.46 25.20
C GLY A 325 11.84 1.62 24.48
N LEU A 326 12.20 0.47 23.89
CA LEU A 326 11.29 -0.42 23.17
C LEU A 326 10.58 -1.42 24.11
N SER A 327 10.10 -0.94 25.27
CA SER A 327 9.53 -1.77 26.35
C SER A 327 8.25 -2.55 25.98
N SER A 328 7.56 -2.18 24.91
CA SER A 328 6.39 -2.91 24.40
C SER A 328 6.69 -3.89 23.26
N LEU A 329 7.97 -3.99 22.84
CA LEU A 329 8.34 -4.80 21.71
C LEU A 329 8.06 -6.29 21.99
N GLN A 330 7.35 -6.90 21.06
CA GLN A 330 6.85 -8.27 21.11
C GLN A 330 7.50 -9.14 20.04
N PHE A 331 7.72 -8.55 18.88
CA PHE A 331 8.31 -9.18 17.70
C PHE A 331 9.52 -8.38 17.20
N LEU A 332 10.64 -9.06 17.03
CA LEU A 332 11.88 -8.50 16.48
C LEU A 332 12.45 -9.42 15.40
N ASP A 333 12.53 -8.97 14.15
CA ASP A 333 13.24 -9.70 13.09
C ASP A 333 14.59 -9.04 12.77
N LEU A 334 15.67 -9.80 12.98
CA LEU A 334 17.05 -9.42 12.71
C LEU A 334 17.71 -10.37 11.69
N SER A 335 16.93 -11.19 11.00
CA SER A 335 17.42 -12.21 10.08
C SER A 335 18.27 -11.63 8.94
N GLY A 336 19.26 -12.37 8.43
CA GLY A 336 19.99 -12.03 7.21
C GLY A 336 20.94 -10.84 7.33
N ASN A 337 21.40 -10.54 8.55
CA ASN A 337 22.36 -9.47 8.83
C ASN A 337 23.78 -10.02 9.08
N ASP A 338 24.76 -9.11 9.10
CA ASP A 338 26.20 -9.38 9.05
C ASP A 338 26.92 -9.15 10.39
N PHE A 339 26.17 -8.89 11.48
CA PHE A 339 26.72 -8.68 12.82
C PHE A 339 27.34 -9.96 13.39
N THR A 340 28.37 -9.78 14.23
CA THR A 340 29.03 -10.85 14.98
C THR A 340 28.52 -10.95 16.41
N LEU A 341 28.03 -9.84 16.96
CA LEU A 341 27.46 -9.72 18.30
C LEU A 341 26.15 -8.92 18.27
N LEU A 342 25.24 -9.27 19.17
CA LEU A 342 24.04 -8.47 19.45
C LEU A 342 24.22 -7.69 20.76
N PRO A 343 23.55 -6.53 20.91
CA PRO A 343 23.65 -5.74 22.14
C PRO A 343 23.00 -6.47 23.33
N GLU A 344 23.65 -6.40 24.50
CA GLU A 344 23.17 -7.01 25.75
C GLU A 344 21.83 -6.41 26.22
N SER A 345 21.48 -5.20 25.77
CA SER A 345 20.21 -4.54 26.10
C SER A 345 18.97 -5.27 25.56
N ILE A 346 19.12 -6.23 24.63
CA ILE A 346 17.99 -7.10 24.20
C ILE A 346 17.40 -7.86 25.40
N SER A 347 18.21 -8.21 26.40
CA SER A 347 17.77 -8.81 27.67
C SER A 347 16.71 -7.99 28.41
N GLN A 348 16.70 -6.66 28.19
CA GLN A 348 15.80 -5.72 28.87
C GLN A 348 14.41 -5.64 28.22
N LEU A 349 14.21 -6.27 27.06
CA LEU A 349 12.94 -6.26 26.32
C LEU A 349 11.92 -7.24 26.94
N SER A 350 11.41 -6.90 28.11
CA SER A 350 10.58 -7.78 28.96
C SER A 350 9.33 -8.38 28.30
N LYS A 351 8.79 -7.76 27.24
CA LYS A 351 7.61 -8.26 26.50
C LYS A 351 7.95 -9.01 25.21
N LEU A 352 9.24 -9.13 24.88
CA LEU A 352 9.68 -9.79 23.64
C LEU A 352 9.46 -11.30 23.77
N PHE A 353 8.70 -11.87 22.84
CA PHE A 353 8.42 -13.31 22.79
C PHE A 353 8.77 -13.96 21.44
N ILE A 354 8.98 -13.16 20.38
CA ILE A 354 9.51 -13.66 19.10
C ILE A 354 10.74 -12.84 18.70
N ILE A 355 11.85 -13.55 18.47
CA ILE A 355 13.00 -13.01 17.74
C ILE A 355 13.33 -13.91 16.55
N TYR A 356 13.52 -13.32 15.38
CA TYR A 356 14.01 -14.03 14.20
C TYR A 356 15.47 -13.66 13.93
N LEU A 357 16.30 -14.69 13.80
CA LEU A 357 17.75 -14.60 13.59
C LEU A 357 18.20 -15.58 12.48
N ARG A 358 17.35 -15.75 11.46
CA ARG A 358 17.65 -16.65 10.33
C ARG A 358 18.80 -16.09 9.52
N CYS A 359 19.63 -16.94 8.92
CA CYS A 359 20.67 -16.50 7.97
C CYS A 359 21.71 -15.50 8.54
N CYS A 360 21.90 -15.42 9.87
CA CYS A 360 22.94 -14.58 10.50
C CYS A 360 24.27 -15.33 10.61
N SER A 361 24.94 -15.52 9.47
CA SER A 361 26.10 -16.43 9.35
C SER A 361 27.34 -16.07 10.20
N GLN A 362 27.48 -14.81 10.61
CA GLN A 362 28.64 -14.31 11.37
C GLN A 362 28.41 -14.23 12.88
N LEU A 363 27.18 -14.47 13.36
CA LEU A 363 26.80 -14.34 14.76
C LEU A 363 27.52 -15.39 15.63
N ARG A 364 28.32 -14.94 16.60
CA ARG A 364 29.17 -15.81 17.43
C ARG A 364 28.53 -16.27 18.73
N SER A 365 27.70 -15.41 19.32
CA SER A 365 27.04 -15.65 20.60
C SER A 365 25.76 -14.83 20.70
N LEU A 366 24.82 -15.30 21.53
CA LEU A 366 23.63 -14.55 21.89
C LEU A 366 23.80 -13.90 23.26
N PRO A 367 23.28 -12.67 23.46
CA PRO A 367 23.13 -12.10 24.79
C PRO A 367 22.12 -12.89 25.61
N GLU A 368 21.96 -12.56 26.89
CA GLU A 368 20.81 -13.06 27.63
C GLU A 368 19.51 -12.56 26.97
N LEU A 369 18.56 -13.47 26.78
CA LEU A 369 17.30 -13.16 26.10
C LEU A 369 16.13 -13.23 27.08
N PRO A 370 15.12 -12.35 26.96
CA PRO A 370 13.88 -12.45 27.72
C PRO A 370 13.11 -13.74 27.33
N SER A 371 12.31 -14.28 28.25
CA SER A 371 11.69 -15.63 28.22
C SER A 371 10.94 -16.03 26.93
N ILE A 372 10.76 -17.35 26.71
CA ILE A 372 10.06 -18.06 25.61
C ILE A 372 10.20 -17.36 24.26
N ILE A 373 11.28 -17.69 23.57
CA ILE A 373 11.57 -17.21 22.23
C ILE A 373 11.35 -18.33 21.24
N VAL A 374 10.45 -18.11 20.28
CA VAL A 374 10.23 -19.02 19.16
C VAL A 374 11.30 -18.78 18.11
N TYR A 375 12.16 -19.78 17.92
CA TYR A 375 13.20 -19.81 16.90
C TYR A 375 12.70 -20.64 15.72
N ASP A 376 12.77 -20.11 14.50
CA ASP A 376 12.50 -20.90 13.30
C ASP A 376 13.73 -20.82 12.39
N ASN A 377 14.37 -21.98 12.26
CA ASN A 377 15.47 -22.43 11.40
C ASN A 377 16.83 -21.68 11.38
N ALA A 378 17.79 -22.25 12.11
CA ALA A 378 19.23 -21.97 12.07
C ALA A 378 19.99 -22.95 11.14
N GLN A 379 19.35 -23.59 10.16
CA GLN A 379 20.01 -24.61 9.33
C GLN A 379 21.16 -24.04 8.47
N ASP A 380 21.20 -22.73 8.25
CA ASP A 380 22.32 -22.03 7.59
C ASP A 380 23.38 -21.48 8.58
N CYS A 381 23.14 -21.57 9.90
CA CYS A 381 24.08 -21.19 10.95
C CYS A 381 24.92 -22.41 11.42
N ILE A 382 25.54 -23.12 10.49
CA ILE A 382 26.39 -24.28 10.82
C ILE A 382 27.72 -23.78 11.39
N THR A 383 27.74 -23.52 12.71
CA THR A 383 28.89 -23.72 13.62
C THR A 383 28.57 -23.30 15.06
N TRP A 384 27.34 -23.53 15.53
CA TRP A 384 27.07 -23.40 16.97
C TRP A 384 27.63 -24.62 17.70
N LYS A 385 28.83 -24.48 18.28
CA LYS A 385 29.34 -25.42 19.29
C LYS A 385 28.37 -25.37 20.47
N LYS A 386 27.60 -26.45 20.65
CA LYS A 386 26.81 -26.77 21.85
C LYS A 386 27.42 -26.15 23.11
N ARG A 387 26.89 -25.01 23.54
CA ARG A 387 26.92 -24.63 24.94
C ARG A 387 25.49 -24.76 25.43
N SER A 388 25.33 -25.66 26.38
CA SER A 388 24.10 -25.91 27.11
C SER A 388 23.61 -24.59 27.69
N ILE A 389 22.51 -24.08 27.14
CA ILE A 389 21.76 -22.98 27.74
C ILE A 389 20.38 -23.57 27.99
N ASP A 390 20.04 -23.76 29.27
CA ASP A 390 18.70 -24.17 29.70
C ASP A 390 17.73 -23.00 29.47
N ILE A 391 17.25 -22.85 28.24
CA ILE A 391 16.11 -22.00 27.90
C ILE A 391 15.02 -22.92 27.34
N ASN A 392 13.77 -22.68 27.75
CA ASN A 392 12.57 -23.25 27.13
C ASN A 392 12.43 -22.74 25.69
N ILE A 393 13.29 -23.22 24.78
CA ILE A 393 13.29 -22.88 23.36
C ILE A 393 12.32 -23.83 22.66
N LEU A 394 11.21 -23.31 22.16
CA LEU A 394 10.43 -24.00 21.13
C LEU A 394 11.11 -23.73 19.79
N VAL A 395 11.91 -24.69 19.35
CA VAL A 395 12.38 -24.77 17.96
C VAL A 395 11.24 -25.35 17.13
N VAL A 396 10.60 -24.52 16.30
CA VAL A 396 9.60 -25.01 15.35
C VAL A 396 10.32 -25.34 14.06
N ASP A 397 10.60 -26.62 13.84
CA ASP A 397 11.21 -27.11 12.62
C ASP A 397 10.15 -27.23 11.51
N ALA A 398 10.13 -26.29 10.57
CA ALA A 398 9.33 -26.39 9.36
C ALA A 398 9.87 -27.43 8.35
N GLY A 399 10.86 -28.24 8.74
CA GLY A 399 11.64 -29.13 7.89
C GLY A 399 11.46 -30.63 8.12
N SER A 400 10.31 -31.14 8.59
CA SER A 400 10.03 -32.59 8.54
C SER A 400 8.54 -32.96 8.49
N ALA A 401 7.80 -32.39 7.53
CA ALA A 401 6.57 -33.01 7.05
C ALA A 401 6.64 -33.20 5.54
N ILE A 402 7.26 -34.31 5.13
CA ILE A 402 7.04 -34.91 3.81
C ILE A 402 5.58 -35.34 3.76
N LEU A 403 4.68 -34.46 3.35
CA LEU A 403 3.39 -34.85 2.79
C LEU A 403 3.54 -34.82 1.28
N LYS A 404 3.76 -36.01 0.71
CA LYS A 404 3.49 -36.28 -0.71
C LYS A 404 2.04 -35.88 -0.98
N SER A 405 1.83 -34.71 -1.57
CA SER A 405 0.56 -34.31 -2.17
C SER A 405 0.85 -33.59 -3.48
N THR A 406 0.28 -34.11 -4.56
CA THR A 406 0.53 -33.74 -5.96
C THR A 406 -0.15 -32.44 -6.37
N HIS A 407 -0.02 -31.37 -5.60
CA HIS A 407 -0.36 -30.01 -6.03
C HIS A 407 0.66 -28.99 -5.52
N LYS A 408 1.08 -28.11 -6.44
CA LYS A 408 2.10 -27.07 -6.26
C LYS A 408 1.88 -26.25 -4.97
N PRO A 409 2.94 -25.85 -4.25
CA PRO A 409 2.82 -25.06 -3.03
C PRO A 409 2.33 -23.64 -3.38
N HIS A 410 1.11 -23.31 -2.99
CA HIS A 410 0.72 -21.92 -2.81
C HIS A 410 1.46 -21.38 -1.58
N ARG A 411 2.29 -20.35 -1.78
CA ARG A 411 2.78 -19.49 -0.70
C ARG A 411 1.57 -19.06 0.14
N LEU A 412 1.53 -19.44 1.41
CA LEU A 412 0.67 -18.74 2.37
C LEU A 412 1.18 -17.31 2.46
N ASP A 413 0.28 -16.35 2.25
CA ASP A 413 0.55 -14.92 2.33
C ASP A 413 0.86 -14.56 3.80
N GLU A 414 2.08 -14.10 4.10
CA GLU A 414 2.50 -13.65 5.46
C GLU A 414 1.56 -12.60 6.05
N ARG A 415 0.80 -11.89 5.20
CA ARG A 415 -0.29 -10.98 5.60
C ARG A 415 -1.45 -11.67 6.31
N ILE A 416 -1.66 -12.97 6.12
CA ILE A 416 -2.72 -13.75 6.78
C ILE A 416 -2.29 -14.13 8.20
N ILE A 417 -0.99 -14.39 8.45
CA ILE A 417 -0.45 -14.62 9.79
C ILE A 417 -0.49 -13.31 10.60
N MET A 418 -0.09 -12.18 9.99
CA MET A 418 -0.21 -10.84 10.60
C MET A 418 -1.66 -10.45 10.94
N LYS A 419 -2.64 -10.78 10.07
CA LYS A 419 -4.07 -10.54 10.36
C LYS A 419 -4.66 -11.43 11.46
N LEU A 420 -4.00 -12.54 11.80
CA LEU A 420 -4.42 -13.43 12.89
C LEU A 420 -3.78 -13.05 14.23
N MET A 421 -2.60 -12.42 14.21
CA MET A 421 -1.84 -12.01 15.41
C MET A 421 -2.25 -10.61 15.96
N LEU A 422 -2.93 -9.78 15.17
CA LEU A 422 -3.35 -8.42 15.54
C LEU A 422 -4.82 -8.30 15.99
N ARG A 423 -5.51 -9.41 16.29
CA ARG A 423 -6.79 -9.31 17.00
C ARG A 423 -6.49 -9.01 18.47
N PRO A 424 -7.03 -7.92 19.06
CA PRO A 424 -7.21 -7.90 20.49
C PRO A 424 -8.18 -9.04 20.83
N GLU A 425 -7.95 -9.73 21.94
CA GLU A 425 -9.01 -10.51 22.57
C GLU A 425 -10.18 -9.56 22.87
N GLU A 426 -11.25 -9.67 22.06
CA GLU A 426 -12.67 -9.58 22.43
C GLU A 426 -13.55 -10.00 21.24
#